data_AF-F7JNZ3-F1
#
_entry.id   AF-F7JNZ3-F1
#
_cell.length_a   1.000
_cell.length_b   1.000
_cell.length_c   1.000
_cell.angle_alpha   90.00
_cell.angle_beta   90.00
_cell.angle_gamma   90.00
#
_symmetry.space_group_name_H-M   'P 1'
#
loop_
_entity.id
_entity.type
_entity.pdbx_description
1 polymer ?
#
loop_
_entity_poly.entity_id
_entity_poly.type
_entity_poly.pdbx_seq_one_letter_code
_entity_poly.pdbx_strand_id
1 'polypeptide(L)'
;MAEEKKPTGTEKSAGSSKAAGAAKKSTAKAASAKKTTTAKAPAKTVQRVRRTAKQTEQAAETILIQKEEKRMSQEALGMVETRGLVASIEAADTMLKAANVVLVGTEKIGSGLVTVMVRGDVGAVKSAVESGAEAAGRLGELVATHVIPRPHTDVEKILPAIK
;
A
#
# COMPACT_ATOMS: atom_id res chain seq x y z
N MET A 1 -31.46 -26.48 30.13
CA MET A 1 -31.28 -26.00 31.51
C MET A 1 -30.15 -24.97 31.47
N ALA A 2 -30.31 -23.65 31.48
CA ALA A 2 -31.41 -22.67 31.56
C ALA A 2 -30.99 -21.49 30.62
N GLU A 3 -31.84 -20.92 29.75
CA GLU A 3 -32.66 -19.68 29.92
C GLU A 3 -31.88 -18.50 30.56
N GLU A 4 -31.83 -17.24 30.08
CA GLU A 4 -32.77 -16.31 29.42
C GLU A 4 -31.94 -15.13 28.81
N LYS A 5 -32.14 -14.61 27.59
CA LYS A 5 -33.13 -13.66 27.02
C LYS A 5 -33.02 -12.16 27.47
N LYS A 6 -32.76 -11.32 26.44
CA LYS A 6 -32.75 -9.83 26.25
C LYS A 6 -33.98 -9.08 26.82
N PRO A 7 -34.01 -7.72 26.98
CA PRO A 7 -34.26 -6.73 25.87
C PRO A 7 -33.54 -5.34 26.02
N THR A 8 -33.03 -4.68 24.97
CA THR A 8 -33.60 -3.60 24.10
C THR A 8 -34.19 -2.32 24.73
N GLY A 9 -33.64 -1.16 24.32
CA GLY A 9 -34.33 0.14 24.10
C GLY A 9 -33.40 1.04 23.25
N THR A 10 -33.63 1.42 21.98
CA THR A 10 -34.56 2.43 21.40
C THR A 10 -34.65 3.71 22.25
N GLU A 11 -34.43 4.94 21.74
CA GLU A 11 -35.06 5.55 20.56
C GLU A 11 -34.46 6.95 20.23
N LYS A 12 -34.52 7.35 18.93
CA LYS A 12 -34.91 8.67 18.36
C LYS A 12 -34.23 9.99 18.83
N SER A 13 -34.10 11.07 18.04
CA SER A 13 -34.52 11.46 16.68
C SER A 13 -34.04 12.88 16.40
N ALA A 14 -33.99 13.24 15.10
CA ALA A 14 -34.33 14.56 14.53
C ALA A 14 -33.42 15.75 14.91
N GLY A 15 -33.22 16.78 14.10
CA GLY A 15 -33.72 17.23 12.80
C GLY A 15 -32.87 18.46 12.49
N SER A 16 -32.27 18.57 11.30
CA SER A 16 -32.81 19.33 10.17
C SER A 16 -33.18 20.80 10.45
N SER A 17 -32.81 21.62 9.45
CA SER A 17 -33.39 22.93 9.13
C SER A 17 -32.75 24.13 9.86
N LYS A 18 -32.63 25.32 9.28
CA LYS A 18 -33.07 25.85 7.98
C LYS A 18 -32.47 27.26 7.82
N ALA A 19 -32.45 27.71 6.56
CA ALA A 19 -32.75 29.07 6.10
C ALA A 19 -31.81 30.21 6.53
N ALA A 20 -31.12 30.85 5.59
CA ALA A 20 -31.63 31.81 4.60
C ALA A 20 -32.06 33.14 5.22
N GLY A 21 -31.41 34.22 4.76
CA GLY A 21 -31.74 35.59 5.14
C GLY A 21 -30.96 36.57 4.29
N ALA A 22 -31.42 36.79 3.06
CA ALA A 22 -30.97 37.85 2.19
C ALA A 22 -31.39 39.23 2.74
N ALA A 23 -30.55 40.25 2.56
CA ALA A 23 -31.03 41.62 2.44
C ALA A 23 -30.07 42.45 1.58
N LYS A 24 -30.62 42.95 0.48
CA LYS A 24 -29.99 43.77 -0.56
C LYS A 24 -30.59 45.19 -0.47
N LYS A 25 -29.76 46.22 -0.33
CA LYS A 25 -29.94 47.61 -0.81
C LYS A 25 -28.66 48.37 -0.38
N SER A 26 -28.00 49.19 -1.18
CA SER A 26 -28.54 50.20 -2.07
C SER A 26 -27.47 50.69 -3.07
N THR A 27 -27.98 51.07 -4.24
CA THR A 27 -27.52 52.09 -5.20
C THR A 27 -26.32 52.98 -4.81
N ALA A 28 -25.33 53.06 -5.70
CA ALA A 28 -24.97 54.29 -6.41
C ALA A 28 -23.79 54.03 -7.37
N LYS A 29 -23.99 54.43 -8.63
CA LYS A 29 -23.01 54.42 -9.71
C LYS A 29 -22.06 55.62 -9.51
N ALA A 30 -20.77 55.36 -9.35
CA ALA A 30 -19.72 56.32 -9.65
C ALA A 30 -18.61 55.57 -10.39
N ALA A 31 -18.55 55.81 -11.70
CA ALA A 31 -17.42 55.46 -12.53
C ALA A 31 -16.22 56.29 -12.05
N SER A 32 -15.22 55.63 -11.49
CA SER A 32 -13.87 56.18 -11.39
C SER A 32 -12.93 55.09 -11.89
N ALA A 33 -12.26 55.41 -13.00
CA ALA A 33 -11.31 54.56 -13.67
C ALA A 33 -10.15 54.23 -12.72
N LYS A 34 -10.26 53.13 -11.97
CA LYS A 34 -9.09 52.50 -11.36
C LYS A 34 -8.36 51.80 -12.49
N LYS A 35 -7.38 52.51 -13.07
CA LYS A 35 -6.37 51.98 -13.99
C LYS A 35 -5.79 50.72 -13.35
N THR A 36 -6.32 49.57 -13.74
CA THR A 36 -5.75 48.27 -13.42
C THR A 36 -4.40 48.25 -14.12
N THR A 37 -3.35 48.61 -13.41
CA THR A 37 -2.00 48.24 -13.83
C THR A 37 -1.97 46.73 -13.75
N THR A 38 -2.30 46.07 -14.85
CA THR A 38 -1.91 44.69 -15.10
C THR A 38 -0.39 44.71 -15.19
N ALA A 39 0.28 44.73 -14.03
CA ALA A 39 1.67 44.38 -13.92
C ALA A 39 1.73 42.89 -14.28
N LYS A 40 1.85 42.62 -15.58
CA LYS A 40 2.24 41.33 -16.11
C LYS A 40 3.58 41.03 -15.48
N ALA A 41 3.59 40.20 -14.44
CA ALA A 41 4.84 39.71 -13.86
C ALA A 41 5.73 39.23 -15.02
N PRO A 42 7.01 39.62 -15.06
CA PRO A 42 7.86 39.29 -16.20
C PRO A 42 7.80 37.79 -16.43
N ALA A 43 7.71 37.35 -17.69
CA ALA A 43 7.52 35.94 -18.04
C ALA A 43 8.54 35.02 -17.33
N LYS A 44 9.74 35.55 -17.03
CA LYS A 44 10.79 34.92 -16.25
C LYS A 44 10.37 34.59 -14.80
N THR A 45 9.57 35.42 -14.11
CA THR A 45 9.08 35.18 -12.74
C THR A 45 7.98 34.12 -12.71
N VAL A 46 7.04 34.14 -13.67
CA VAL A 46 5.99 33.10 -13.80
C VAL A 46 6.61 31.74 -14.12
N GLN A 47 7.62 31.73 -15.00
CA GLN A 47 8.36 30.53 -15.35
C GLN A 47 9.21 30.02 -14.17
N ARG A 48 9.79 30.92 -13.36
CA ARG A 48 10.55 30.56 -12.14
C ARG A 48 9.63 29.92 -11.10
N VAL A 49 8.47 30.51 -10.82
CA VAL A 49 7.48 29.96 -9.87
C VAL A 49 6.98 28.59 -10.31
N ARG A 50 6.67 28.42 -11.61
CA ARG A 50 6.27 27.13 -12.18
C ARG A 50 7.38 26.08 -12.13
N ARG A 51 8.64 26.48 -12.31
CA ARG A 51 9.80 25.58 -12.23
C ARG A 51 10.06 25.15 -10.79
N THR A 52 9.95 26.07 -9.84
CA THR A 52 10.09 25.75 -8.41
C THR A 52 8.97 24.82 -7.93
N ALA A 53 7.72 25.04 -8.35
CA ALA A 53 6.58 24.16 -8.03
C ALA A 53 6.77 22.74 -8.60
N LYS A 54 7.16 22.61 -9.88
CA LYS A 54 7.47 21.30 -10.50
C LYS A 54 8.65 20.60 -9.83
N GLN A 55 9.68 21.35 -9.42
CA GLN A 55 10.84 20.78 -8.72
C GLN A 55 10.48 20.26 -7.33
N THR A 56 9.61 20.95 -6.60
CA THR A 56 9.11 20.46 -5.30
C THR A 56 8.21 19.24 -5.43
N GLU A 57 7.36 19.17 -6.46
CA GLU A 57 6.52 18.00 -6.75
C GLU A 57 7.38 16.78 -7.13
N GLN A 58 8.35 16.95 -8.03
CA GLN A 58 9.27 15.89 -8.45
C GLN A 58 10.16 15.39 -7.30
N ALA A 59 10.62 16.29 -6.43
CA ALA A 59 11.40 15.90 -5.25
C ALA A 59 10.55 15.11 -4.24
N ALA A 60 9.28 15.51 -4.02
CA ALA A 60 8.37 14.80 -3.13
C ALA A 60 8.03 13.40 -3.67
N GLU A 61 7.80 13.27 -4.98
CA GLU A 61 7.51 11.99 -5.63
C GLU A 61 8.70 11.03 -5.53
N THR A 62 9.94 11.53 -5.74
CA THR A 62 11.17 10.75 -5.59
C THR A 62 11.36 10.25 -4.14
N ILE A 63 11.07 11.09 -3.15
CA ILE A 63 11.18 10.74 -1.73
C ILE A 63 10.18 9.64 -1.35
N LEU A 64 8.96 9.67 -1.89
CA LEU A 64 7.94 8.65 -1.63
C LEU A 64 8.35 7.29 -2.20
N ILE A 65 8.84 7.26 -3.45
CA ILE A 65 9.34 6.04 -4.09
C ILE A 65 10.50 5.43 -3.28
N GLN A 66 11.47 6.26 -2.87
CA GLN A 66 12.59 5.81 -2.04
C GLN A 66 12.14 5.31 -0.67
N LYS A 67 11.08 5.90 -0.10
CA LYS A 67 10.53 5.49 1.19
C LYS A 67 9.76 4.17 1.09
N GLU A 68 9.07 3.93 -0.01
CA GLU A 68 8.36 2.67 -0.28
C GLU A 68 9.34 1.52 -0.53
N GLU A 69 10.36 1.71 -1.38
CA GLU A 69 11.44 0.72 -1.54
C GLU A 69 12.14 0.42 -0.21
N LYS A 70 12.44 1.46 0.57
CA LYS A 70 13.05 1.29 1.89
C LYS A 70 12.13 0.56 2.87
N ARG A 71 10.82 0.81 2.84
CA ARG A 71 9.83 0.07 3.63
C ARG A 71 9.80 -1.40 3.24
N MET A 72 9.73 -1.69 1.95
CA MET A 72 9.78 -3.07 1.43
C MET A 72 11.08 -3.79 1.87
N SER A 73 12.22 -3.08 1.90
CA SER A 73 13.49 -3.64 2.40
C SER A 73 13.52 -3.96 3.91
N GLN A 74 12.56 -3.43 4.67
CA GLN A 74 12.46 -3.61 6.12
C GLN A 74 11.34 -4.58 6.51
N GLU A 75 10.56 -5.05 5.54
CA GLU A 75 9.51 -6.04 5.76
C GLU A 75 10.10 -7.44 5.95
N ALA A 76 9.37 -8.30 6.65
CA ALA A 76 9.79 -9.66 6.88
C ALA A 76 9.85 -10.44 5.56
N LEU A 77 10.78 -11.39 5.46
CA LEU A 77 10.89 -12.32 4.33
C LEU A 77 10.33 -13.68 4.74
N GLY A 78 9.39 -14.20 3.96
CA GLY A 78 8.92 -15.59 4.05
C GLY A 78 9.43 -16.41 2.88
N MET A 79 9.81 -17.66 3.15
CA MET A 79 10.31 -18.59 2.15
C MET A 79 9.67 -19.97 2.32
N VAL A 80 9.23 -20.55 1.19
CA VAL A 80 8.77 -21.94 1.10
C VAL A 80 9.49 -22.59 -0.07
N GLU A 81 10.27 -23.63 0.23
CA GLU A 81 10.98 -24.43 -0.76
C GLU A 81 10.30 -25.79 -0.95
N THR A 82 10.04 -26.14 -2.20
CA THR A 82 9.42 -27.41 -2.58
C THR A 82 10.25 -28.14 -3.62
N ARG A 83 10.12 -29.46 -3.69
CA ARG A 83 10.53 -30.22 -4.86
C ARG A 83 9.37 -30.28 -5.86
N GLY A 84 9.56 -29.64 -7.00
CA GLY A 84 8.58 -29.52 -8.08
C GLY A 84 7.97 -28.12 -8.18
N LEU A 85 7.67 -27.71 -9.42
CA LEU A 85 7.10 -26.39 -9.71
C LEU A 85 5.60 -26.30 -9.34
N VAL A 86 4.86 -27.41 -9.40
CA VAL A 86 3.42 -27.41 -9.14
C VAL A 86 3.13 -27.12 -7.66
N ALA A 87 3.85 -27.79 -6.75
CA ALA A 87 3.71 -27.57 -5.31
C ALA A 87 4.11 -26.14 -4.88
N SER A 88 5.13 -25.57 -5.53
CA SER A 88 5.52 -24.17 -5.26
C SER A 88 4.48 -23.17 -5.75
N ILE A 89 3.85 -23.39 -6.91
CA ILE A 89 2.75 -22.52 -7.38
C ILE A 89 1.56 -22.57 -6.41
N GLU A 90 1.19 -23.75 -5.93
CA GLU A 90 0.11 -23.90 -4.94
C GLU A 90 0.45 -23.22 -3.61
N ALA A 91 1.70 -23.35 -3.14
CA ALA A 91 2.17 -22.63 -1.97
C ALA A 91 2.07 -21.12 -2.17
N ALA A 92 2.49 -20.60 -3.33
CA ALA A 92 2.42 -19.18 -3.65
C ALA A 92 0.98 -18.66 -3.59
N ASP A 93 0.05 -19.35 -4.25
CA ASP A 93 -1.37 -18.98 -4.26
C ASP A 93 -1.98 -19.02 -2.85
N THR A 94 -1.65 -20.06 -2.07
CA THR A 94 -2.12 -20.19 -0.69
C THR A 94 -1.56 -19.09 0.21
N MET A 95 -0.27 -18.78 0.11
CA MET A 95 0.39 -17.71 0.87
C MET A 95 -0.29 -16.35 0.66
N LEU A 96 -0.56 -15.99 -0.60
CA LEU A 96 -1.18 -14.72 -0.97
C LEU A 96 -2.65 -14.62 -0.56
N LYS A 97 -3.35 -15.75 -0.43
CA LYS A 97 -4.74 -15.81 0.05
C LYS A 97 -4.85 -15.82 1.57
N ALA A 98 -3.85 -16.36 2.27
CA ALA A 98 -3.88 -16.53 3.72
C ALA A 98 -3.64 -15.24 4.50
N ALA A 99 -2.80 -14.33 3.98
CA ALA A 99 -2.43 -13.11 4.68
C ALA A 99 -2.13 -11.94 3.73
N ASN A 100 -2.06 -10.73 4.28
CA ASN A 100 -1.65 -9.54 3.55
C ASN A 100 -0.13 -9.54 3.33
N VAL A 101 0.31 -10.25 2.30
CA VAL A 101 1.71 -10.36 1.89
C VAL A 101 1.85 -10.14 0.38
N VAL A 102 3.03 -9.74 -0.06
CA VAL A 102 3.35 -9.49 -1.46
C VAL A 102 4.33 -10.54 -1.97
N LEU A 103 4.08 -11.08 -3.15
CA LEU A 103 5.01 -12.01 -3.80
C LEU A 103 6.26 -11.25 -4.25
N VAL A 104 7.44 -11.74 -3.87
CA VAL A 104 8.73 -11.20 -4.32
C VAL A 104 9.17 -11.87 -5.62
N GLY A 105 8.96 -13.18 -5.70
CA GLY A 105 9.33 -13.98 -6.85
C GLY A 105 9.55 -15.44 -6.48
N THR A 106 10.08 -16.19 -7.44
CA THR A 106 10.45 -17.59 -7.29
C THR A 106 11.86 -17.81 -7.80
N GLU A 107 12.67 -18.56 -7.06
CA GLU A 107 14.03 -18.93 -7.45
C GLU A 107 14.11 -20.43 -7.75
N LYS A 108 14.83 -20.81 -8.82
CA LYS A 108 14.96 -22.19 -9.28
C LYS A 108 16.44 -22.54 -9.40
N ILE A 109 16.94 -23.36 -8.47
CA ILE A 109 18.38 -23.67 -8.39
C ILE A 109 18.78 -24.99 -9.06
N GLY A 110 17.80 -25.77 -9.56
CA GLY A 110 18.01 -27.07 -10.20
C GLY A 110 17.53 -28.24 -9.34
N SER A 111 17.67 -29.48 -9.84
CA SER A 111 17.24 -30.72 -9.15
C SER A 111 15.77 -30.73 -8.70
N GLY A 112 14.93 -29.96 -9.41
CA GLY A 112 13.53 -29.77 -9.08
C GLY A 112 13.26 -28.86 -7.87
N LEU A 113 14.26 -28.22 -7.27
CA LEU A 113 14.09 -27.32 -6.14
C LEU A 113 13.59 -25.94 -6.61
N VAL A 114 12.50 -25.49 -6.00
CA VAL A 114 11.89 -24.19 -6.27
C VAL A 114 11.55 -23.53 -4.94
N THR A 115 12.06 -22.31 -4.73
CA THR A 115 11.74 -21.50 -3.55
C THR A 115 10.83 -20.34 -3.94
N VAL A 116 9.73 -20.17 -3.22
CA VAL A 116 8.82 -19.03 -3.33
C VAL A 116 9.08 -18.07 -2.18
N MET A 117 9.09 -16.77 -2.48
CA MET A 117 9.46 -15.73 -1.53
C MET A 117 8.36 -14.65 -1.41
N VAL A 118 8.01 -14.26 -0.20
CA VAL A 118 6.98 -13.24 0.09
C VAL A 118 7.44 -12.19 1.10
N ARG A 119 6.86 -10.99 1.04
CA ARG A 119 7.12 -9.84 1.92
C ARG A 119 5.88 -9.39 2.66
N GLY A 120 6.07 -8.84 3.86
CA GLY A 120 5.03 -8.15 4.60
C GLY A 120 5.36 -8.02 6.08
N ASP A 121 4.34 -7.76 6.90
CA ASP A 121 4.49 -7.75 8.36
C ASP A 121 4.82 -9.14 8.88
N VAL A 122 5.65 -9.22 9.93
CA VAL A 122 6.14 -10.50 10.50
C VAL A 122 5.01 -11.49 10.81
N GLY A 123 3.88 -11.00 11.34
CA GLY A 123 2.71 -11.83 11.64
C GLY A 123 2.02 -12.37 10.39
N ALA A 124 1.85 -11.51 9.38
CA ALA A 124 1.26 -11.89 8.09
C ALA A 124 2.14 -12.91 7.37
N VAL A 125 3.45 -12.69 7.34
CA VAL A 125 4.43 -13.59 6.71
C VAL A 125 4.46 -14.96 7.40
N LYS A 126 4.40 -15.03 8.74
CA LYS A 126 4.31 -16.31 9.46
C LYS A 126 3.06 -17.09 9.08
N SER A 127 1.90 -16.44 9.09
CA SER A 127 0.63 -17.07 8.74
C SER A 127 0.59 -17.53 7.28
N ALA A 128 1.15 -16.73 6.36
CA ALA A 128 1.29 -17.10 4.97
C ALA A 128 2.16 -18.35 4.82
N VAL A 129 3.39 -18.34 5.36
CA VAL A 129 4.34 -19.46 5.24
C VAL A 129 3.78 -20.75 5.84
N GLU A 130 3.12 -20.69 6.99
CA GLU A 130 2.47 -21.87 7.61
C GLU A 130 1.40 -22.47 6.69
N SER A 131 0.50 -21.62 6.15
CA SER A 131 -0.56 -22.07 5.24
C SER A 131 0.00 -22.62 3.92
N GLY A 132 0.99 -21.93 3.34
CA GLY A 132 1.63 -22.33 2.10
C GLY A 132 2.43 -23.63 2.23
N ALA A 133 3.09 -23.84 3.38
CA ALA A 133 3.81 -25.06 3.68
C ALA A 133 2.88 -26.27 3.79
N GLU A 134 1.73 -26.10 4.44
CA GLU A 134 0.71 -27.15 4.54
C GLU A 134 0.16 -27.51 3.16
N ALA A 135 -0.17 -26.52 2.32
CA ALA A 135 -0.66 -26.75 0.96
C ALA A 135 0.38 -27.44 0.07
N ALA A 136 1.64 -26.98 0.09
CA ALA A 136 2.73 -27.62 -0.62
C ALA A 136 2.95 -29.07 -0.19
N GLY A 137 2.90 -29.35 1.11
CA GLY A 137 3.09 -30.70 1.67
C GLY A 137 1.95 -31.66 1.33
N ARG A 138 0.73 -31.15 1.09
CA ARG A 138 -0.40 -31.97 0.61
C ARG A 138 -0.28 -32.33 -0.87
N LEU A 139 0.19 -31.39 -1.70
CA LEU A 139 0.24 -31.56 -3.15
C LEU A 139 1.55 -32.21 -3.65
N GLY A 140 2.66 -32.00 -2.93
CA GLY A 140 3.98 -32.47 -3.32
C GLY A 140 4.94 -32.57 -2.14
N GLU A 141 6.24 -32.38 -2.39
CA GLU A 141 7.29 -32.49 -1.38
C GLU A 141 7.70 -31.10 -0.89
N LEU A 142 7.38 -30.81 0.38
CA LEU A 142 7.93 -29.66 1.10
C LEU A 142 9.36 -29.96 1.53
N VAL A 143 10.31 -29.11 1.15
CA VAL A 143 11.73 -29.28 1.47
C VAL A 143 12.12 -28.43 2.67
N ALA A 144 11.78 -27.15 2.66
CA ALA A 144 12.12 -26.23 3.74
C ALA A 144 11.15 -25.05 3.82
N THR A 145 11.05 -24.45 5.00
CA THR A 145 10.34 -23.19 5.23
C THR A 145 11.17 -22.32 6.15
N HIS A 146 11.10 -21.00 5.98
CA HIS A 146 11.75 -20.08 6.89
C HIS A 146 11.13 -18.69 6.86
N VAL A 147 11.22 -17.98 7.98
CA VAL A 147 10.79 -16.59 8.12
C VAL A 147 11.91 -15.79 8.77
N ILE A 148 12.30 -14.69 8.11
CA ILE A 148 13.26 -13.72 8.63
C ILE A 148 12.49 -12.43 8.97
N PRO A 149 12.26 -12.11 10.26
CA PRO A 149 11.44 -10.95 10.64
C PRO A 149 11.98 -9.60 10.18
N ARG A 150 13.30 -9.46 10.07
CA ARG A 150 13.98 -8.24 9.64
C ARG A 150 15.28 -8.61 8.93
N PRO A 151 15.24 -8.93 7.63
CA PRO A 151 16.45 -9.23 6.88
C PRO A 151 17.32 -7.98 6.77
N HIS A 152 18.63 -8.21 6.61
CA HIS A 152 19.56 -7.12 6.36
C HIS A 152 19.28 -6.52 4.97
N THR A 153 19.48 -5.20 4.80
CA THR A 153 19.18 -4.51 3.54
C THR A 153 19.96 -5.05 2.35
N ASP A 154 21.15 -5.61 2.58
CA ASP A 154 21.95 -6.23 1.51
C ASP A 154 21.36 -7.54 1.00
N VAL A 155 20.49 -8.21 1.77
CA VAL A 155 19.79 -9.42 1.33
C VAL A 155 18.86 -9.12 0.15
N GLU A 156 18.29 -7.91 0.08
CA GLU A 156 17.43 -7.52 -1.05
C GLU A 156 18.13 -7.64 -2.41
N LYS A 157 19.46 -7.46 -2.44
CA LYS A 157 20.27 -7.47 -3.67
C LYS A 157 20.34 -8.85 -4.32
N ILE A 158 20.06 -9.92 -3.57
CA ILE A 158 20.13 -11.31 -4.04
C ILE A 158 18.75 -11.93 -4.26
N LEU A 159 17.68 -11.24 -3.90
CA LEU A 159 16.34 -11.78 -4.08
C LEU A 159 15.87 -11.65 -5.53
N PRO A 160 15.09 -12.61 -6.03
CA PRO A 160 14.48 -12.51 -7.35
C PRO A 160 13.48 -11.34 -7.37
N ALA A 161 13.30 -10.75 -8.55
CA ALA A 161 12.22 -9.79 -8.79
C ALA A 161 11.22 -10.42 -9.77
N ILE A 162 9.92 -10.19 -9.52
CA ILE A 162 8.88 -10.49 -10.51
C ILE A 162 9.20 -9.71 -11.79
N LYS A 163 9.36 -10.42 -12.91
CA LYS A 163 9.58 -9.86 -14.25
C LYS A 163 8.26 -9.51 -14.93
#